data_AF-A0A975GZN5-F1
#
_entry.id   AF-A0A975GZN5-F1
#
_cell.length_a   1.000
_cell.length_b   1.000
_cell.length_c   1.000
_cell.angle_alpha   90.00
_cell.angle_beta   90.00
_cell.angle_gamma   90.00
#
_symmetry.space_group_name_H-M   'P 1'
#
loop_
_entity.id
_entity.type
_entity.pdbx_description
1 polymer ?
#
loop_
_entity_poly.entity_id
_entity_poly.type
_entity_poly.pdbx_seq_one_letter_code
_entity_poly.pdbx_strand_id
1 'polypeptide(L)'
;MIDSNPCTGVKLPSLTYKKGSAYSEDEAAEMLQLLEKDASYENQLIVKLAIVTGCREGEIAALEAKHLDGKSNLIRVEQSLPLIKTN
;
A
#
# COMPACT_ATOMS: atom_id res chain seq x y z
N MET A 1 9.93 -40.95 11.85
CA MET A 1 10.05 -39.53 12.25
C MET A 1 11.21 -38.93 11.46
N ILE A 2 11.18 -37.62 11.19
CA ILE A 2 12.33 -36.91 10.62
C ILE A 2 13.04 -36.25 11.80
N ASP A 3 14.26 -36.70 12.10
CA ASP A 3 14.98 -36.33 13.33
C ASP A 3 15.69 -34.97 13.23
N SER A 4 15.78 -34.41 12.02
CA SER A 4 16.39 -33.10 11.78
C SER A 4 15.86 -32.44 10.49
N ASN A 5 15.82 -31.10 10.47
CA ASN A 5 15.40 -30.35 9.29
C ASN A 5 16.36 -30.59 8.09
N PRO A 6 15.90 -31.14 6.95
CA PRO A 6 16.75 -31.43 5.78
C PRO A 6 17.29 -30.16 5.11
N CYS A 7 16.74 -28.99 5.42
CA CYS A 7 17.23 -27.70 4.94
C CYS A 7 18.32 -27.09 5.83
N THR A 8 18.73 -27.77 6.91
CA THR A 8 19.82 -27.31 7.78
C THR A 8 21.12 -27.23 6.98
N GLY A 9 21.71 -26.04 6.89
CA GLY A 9 22.96 -25.82 6.14
C GLY A 9 22.77 -25.53 4.65
N VAL A 10 21.55 -25.56 4.13
CA VAL A 10 21.26 -25.14 2.75
C VAL A 10 21.25 -23.61 2.68
N LYS A 11 22.22 -23.03 1.97
CA LYS A 11 22.16 -21.61 1.59
C LYS A 11 21.11 -21.44 0.50
N LEU A 12 20.10 -20.62 0.77
CA LEU A 12 19.16 -20.18 -0.26
C LEU A 12 19.94 -19.51 -1.40
N PRO A 13 19.54 -19.74 -2.66
CA PRO A 13 20.13 -19.03 -3.79
C PRO A 13 19.93 -17.53 -3.60
N SER A 14 20.92 -16.73 -4.04
CA SER A 14 20.81 -15.28 -4.00
C SER A 14 19.66 -14.82 -4.90
N LEU A 15 18.62 -14.28 -4.29
CA LEU A 15 17.51 -13.70 -5.03
C LEU A 15 17.88 -12.28 -5.46
N THR A 16 18.07 -12.09 -6.77
CA THR A 16 18.25 -10.76 -7.34
C THR A 16 16.87 -10.14 -7.51
N TYR A 17 16.43 -9.34 -6.55
CA TYR A 17 15.19 -8.59 -6.68
C TYR A 17 15.40 -7.46 -7.70
N LYS A 18 14.50 -7.36 -8.67
CA LYS A 18 14.40 -6.13 -9.47
C LYS A 18 14.03 -5.00 -8.51
N LYS A 19 14.86 -3.97 -8.46
CA LYS A 19 14.52 -2.74 -7.72
C LYS A 19 13.24 -2.20 -8.34
N GLY A 20 12.21 -1.96 -7.53
CA GLY A 20 10.99 -1.31 -7.99
C GLY A 20 11.31 0.07 -8.54
N SER A 21 10.71 0.44 -9.67
CA SER A 21 10.74 1.82 -10.17
C SER A 21 9.78 2.65 -9.34
N ALA A 22 10.29 3.68 -8.67
CA ALA A 22 9.45 4.71 -8.07
C ALA A 22 9.16 5.79 -9.13
N TYR A 23 7.99 6.42 -9.02
CA TYR A 23 7.68 7.61 -9.81
C TYR A 23 8.55 8.79 -9.35
N SER A 24 9.00 9.57 -10.31
CA SER A 24 9.57 10.91 -10.09
C SER A 24 8.48 11.89 -9.64
N GLU A 25 8.89 13.07 -9.16
CA GLU A 25 7.97 14.14 -8.76
C GLU A 25 7.12 14.62 -9.95
N ASP A 26 7.72 14.76 -11.14
CA ASP A 26 7.02 15.18 -12.36
C ASP A 26 5.96 14.15 -12.79
N GLU A 27 6.31 12.85 -12.76
CA GLU A 27 5.37 11.77 -13.08
C GLU A 27 4.22 11.70 -12.07
N ALA A 28 4.50 11.91 -10.77
CA ALA A 28 3.47 11.96 -9.74
C ALA A 28 2.54 13.18 -9.92
N ALA A 29 3.09 14.33 -10.29
CA ALA A 29 2.32 15.54 -10.57
C ALA A 29 1.41 15.35 -11.80
N GLU A 30 1.93 14.79 -12.90
CA GLU A 30 1.15 14.48 -14.08
C GLU A 30 0.02 13.48 -13.76
N MET A 31 0.33 12.43 -12.99
CA MET A 31 -0.67 11.46 -12.55
C MET A 31 -1.81 12.11 -11.78
N LEU A 32 -1.50 13.00 -10.83
CA LEU A 32 -2.52 13.72 -10.05
C LEU A 32 -3.39 14.63 -10.93
N GLN A 33 -2.82 15.28 -11.95
CA GLN A 33 -3.57 16.11 -12.91
C GLN A 33 -4.53 15.27 -13.75
N LEU A 34 -4.06 14.14 -14.30
CA LEU A 34 -4.89 13.21 -15.07
C LEU A 34 -6.00 12.60 -14.22
N LEU A 35 -5.68 12.26 -12.98
CA LEU A 35 -6.62 11.72 -12.01
C LEU A 35 -7.77 12.71 -11.72
N GLU A 36 -7.47 13.99 -11.56
CA GLU A 36 -8.49 15.03 -11.34
C GLU A 36 -9.40 15.24 -12.56
N LYS A 37 -8.85 15.09 -13.75
CA LYS A 37 -9.57 15.33 -15.01
C LYS A 37 -10.49 14.18 -15.39
N ASP A 38 -9.99 12.94 -15.28
CA ASP A 38 -10.58 11.78 -15.95
C ASP A 38 -11.14 10.73 -14.97
N ALA A 39 -10.78 10.74 -13.68
CA ALA A 39 -11.18 9.72 -12.71
C ALA A 39 -12.37 10.13 -11.83
N SER A 40 -13.11 9.13 -11.33
CA SER A 40 -14.19 9.35 -10.35
C SER A 40 -13.66 9.88 -9.01
N TYR A 41 -14.51 10.56 -8.23
CA TYR A 41 -14.11 11.13 -6.95
C TYR A 41 -13.57 10.09 -5.96
N GLU A 42 -14.09 8.87 -6.00
CA GLU A 42 -13.63 7.76 -5.17
C GLU A 42 -12.19 7.37 -5.52
N ASN A 43 -11.89 7.21 -6.82
CA ASN A 43 -10.54 6.90 -7.29
C ASN A 43 -9.57 8.05 -7.01
N GLN A 44 -10.04 9.29 -7.19
CA GLN A 44 -9.26 10.48 -6.84
C GLN A 44 -8.84 10.45 -5.37
N LEU A 45 -9.79 10.20 -4.47
CA LEU A 45 -9.55 10.16 -3.02
C LEU A 45 -8.56 9.05 -2.65
N ILE A 46 -8.76 7.83 -3.15
CA ILE A 46 -7.93 6.66 -2.83
C ILE A 46 -6.48 6.89 -3.27
N VAL A 47 -6.26 7.34 -4.51
CA VAL A 47 -4.91 7.55 -5.05
C VAL A 47 -4.22 8.73 -4.35
N LYS A 48 -4.94 9.83 -4.09
CA LYS A 48 -4.39 10.97 -3.33
C LYS A 48 -4.00 10.56 -1.91
N LEU A 49 -4.82 9.77 -1.22
CA LEU A 49 -4.48 9.22 0.10
C LEU A 49 -3.20 8.38 0.02
N ALA A 50 -3.11 7.45 -0.93
CA ALA A 50 -1.93 6.60 -1.09
C ALA A 50 -0.64 7.41 -1.32
N ILE A 51 -0.69 8.41 -2.20
CA ILE A 51 0.48 9.24 -2.55
C ILE A 51 0.88 10.15 -1.38
N VAL A 52 -0.08 10.81 -0.74
CA VAL A 52 0.21 11.84 0.29
C VAL A 52 0.59 11.22 1.63
N THR A 53 -0.05 10.11 2.01
CA THR A 53 0.13 9.50 3.34
C THR A 53 1.08 8.30 3.32
N GLY A 54 1.30 7.68 2.16
CA GLY A 54 2.05 6.43 2.06
C GLY A 54 1.34 5.21 2.64
N CYS A 55 0.04 5.31 2.96
CA CYS A 55 -0.73 4.17 3.45
C CYS A 55 -0.77 3.03 2.43
N ARG A 56 -0.74 1.79 2.91
CA ARG A 56 -0.96 0.60 2.10
C ARG A 56 -2.42 0.48 1.70
N GLU A 57 -2.68 -0.24 0.60
CA GLU A 57 -4.04 -0.47 0.09
C GLU A 57 -5.00 -1.00 1.17
N GLY A 58 -4.57 -1.98 1.96
CA GLY A 58 -5.41 -2.53 3.04
C GLY A 58 -5.67 -1.54 4.18
N GLU A 59 -4.74 -0.64 4.47
CA GLU A 59 -4.89 0.42 5.47
C GLU A 59 -5.92 1.45 5.00
N ILE A 60 -5.83 1.86 3.73
CA ILE A 60 -6.82 2.76 3.10
C ILE A 60 -8.20 2.11 3.08
N ALA A 61 -8.27 0.82 2.70
CA ALA A 61 -9.53 0.07 2.64
C ALA A 61 -10.20 -0.12 4.01
N ALA A 62 -9.44 -0.05 5.10
CA ALA A 62 -9.96 -0.19 6.47
C ALA A 62 -10.26 1.16 7.15
N LEU A 63 -10.15 2.28 6.43
CA LEU A 63 -10.54 3.59 6.98
C LEU A 63 -12.04 3.66 7.26
N GLU A 64 -12.38 4.29 8.37
CA GLU A 64 -13.72 4.46 8.91
C GLU A 64 -13.79 5.87 9.48
N ALA A 65 -15.00 6.41 9.66
CA ALA A 65 -15.19 7.77 10.16
C ALA A 65 -14.50 8.02 11.52
N LYS A 66 -14.41 7.00 12.39
CA LYS A 66 -13.76 7.09 13.70
C LYS A 66 -12.26 7.40 13.64
N HIS A 67 -11.62 7.13 12.50
CA HIS A 67 -10.19 7.38 12.30
C HIS A 67 -9.88 8.83 11.86
N LEU A 68 -10.90 9.61 11.47
CA LEU A 68 -10.73 10.96 10.96
C LEU A 68 -10.91 11.98 12.08
N ASP A 69 -9.83 12.66 12.45
CA ASP A 69 -9.87 13.78 13.40
C ASP A 69 -9.81 15.11 12.65
N GLY A 70 -10.98 15.64 12.31
CA GLY A 70 -11.11 16.93 11.63
C GLY A 70 -10.71 18.14 12.48
N LYS A 71 -10.49 17.98 13.80
CA LYS A 71 -10.01 19.09 14.65
C LYS A 71 -8.48 19.20 14.59
N SER A 72 -7.79 18.07 14.59
CA SER A 72 -6.33 18.02 14.52
C SER A 72 -5.78 17.80 13.11
N ASN A 73 -6.65 17.68 12.11
CA ASN A 73 -6.31 17.36 10.71
C ASN A 73 -5.48 16.07 10.61
N LEU A 74 -5.88 15.03 11.35
CA LEU A 74 -5.14 13.78 11.46
C LEU A 74 -5.99 12.58 11.00
N ILE A 75 -5.33 11.63 10.34
CA ILE A 75 -5.89 10.33 9.97
C ILE A 75 -5.18 9.26 10.80
N ARG A 76 -5.92 8.49 11.60
CA ARG A 76 -5.38 7.39 12.42
C ARG A 76 -5.38 6.09 11.62
N VAL A 77 -4.20 5.53 11.37
CA VAL A 77 -4.05 4.25 10.70
C VAL A 77 -3.84 3.16 11.76
N GLU A 78 -4.93 2.49 12.14
CA GLU A 78 -4.95 1.55 13.27
C GLU A 78 -5.28 0.10 12.86
N GLN A 79 -5.70 -0.10 11.62
CA GLN A 79 -6.09 -1.40 11.09
C GLN A 79 -5.85 -1.48 9.58
N SER A 80 -5.81 -2.71 9.06
CA SER A 80 -5.68 -3.00 7.64
C SER A 80 -6.62 -4.15 7.30
N LEU A 81 -7.33 -4.04 6.17
CA LEU A 81 -8.20 -5.10 5.66
C LEU A 81 -7.34 -6.13 4.91
N PRO A 82 -7.24 -7.38 5.38
CA PRO A 82 -6.44 -8.39 4.70
C PRO A 82 -7.20 -8.93 3.49
N LEU A 83 -6.50 -9.06 2.36
CA LEU A 83 -7.05 -9.75 1.19
C LEU A 83 -6.99 -11.26 1.44
N ILE A 84 -8.13 -11.88 1.75
CA ILE A 84 -8.22 -13.33 1.88
C ILE A 84 -8.49 -13.91 0.49
N LYS A 85 -7.52 -14.64 -0.06
CA LYS A 85 -7.75 -15.45 -1.27
C LYS A 85 -8.57 -16.68 -0.89
N THR A 86 -9.83 -16.71 -1.29
CA THR A 86 -10.65 -17.94 -1.20
C THR A 86 -10.14 -18.92 -2.27
N ASN A 87 -9.71 -20.10 -1.84
CA ASN A 87 -9.32 -21.21 -2.73
C ASN A 87 -10.55 -21.88 -3.34
#